data_AF-A0A7W8T231-F1
#
_entry.id   AF-A0A7W8T231-F1
#
_cell.length_a   1.000
_cell.length_b   1.000
_cell.length_c   1.000
_cell.angle_alpha   90.00
_cell.angle_beta   90.00
_cell.angle_gamma   90.00
#
_symmetry.space_group_name_H-M   'P 1'
#
loop_
_entity.id
_entity.type
_entity.pdbx_description
1 polymer ?
#
loop_
_entity_poly.entity_id
_entity_poly.type
_entity_poly.pdbx_seq_one_letter_code
_entity_poly.pdbx_strand_id
1 'polypeptide(L)'
;MKNVTLGHLLPTARKQAELGDDERIVALLRDRWIDYPRATQALQQLERLYETPRRDRIPCLLLHGDSNIGKTKITAKFRRSHPNEFDDRTGVERCSVVSMQMPPTPDQHRFYRAFFSS
;
A
#
# COMPACT_ATOMS: atom_id res chain seq x y z
N MET A 1 16.86 36.47 2.21
CA MET A 1 16.57 35.02 2.24
C MET A 1 17.13 34.48 3.55
N LYS A 2 16.28 34.01 4.48
CA LYS A 2 16.76 33.46 5.76
C LYS A 2 17.45 32.12 5.47
N ASN A 3 18.75 32.02 5.76
CA ASN A 3 19.47 30.74 5.78
C ASN A 3 18.92 29.90 6.94
N VAL A 4 17.80 29.22 6.69
CA VAL A 4 17.25 28.26 7.64
C VAL A 4 18.14 27.03 7.56
N THR A 5 18.97 26.82 8.58
CA THR A 5 19.73 25.59 8.75
C THR A 5 18.76 24.43 8.97
N LEU A 6 18.50 23.66 7.92
CA LEU A 6 17.60 22.49 7.93
C LEU A 6 18.18 21.28 8.69
N GLY A 7 19.22 21.49 9.52
CA GLY A 7 19.94 20.46 10.28
C GLY A 7 19.08 19.68 11.28
N HIS A 8 17.93 20.24 11.68
CA HIS A 8 16.97 19.60 12.58
C HIS A 8 15.98 18.68 11.84
N LEU A 9 15.91 18.74 10.50
CA LEU A 9 15.06 17.87 9.70
C LEU A 9 15.76 16.55 9.38
N LEU A 10 14.96 15.50 9.18
CA LEU A 10 15.43 14.24 8.61
C LEU A 10 16.01 14.47 7.19
N PRO A 11 17.02 13.69 6.75
CA PRO A 11 17.65 13.89 5.45
C PRO A 11 16.68 13.91 4.26
N THR A 12 15.63 13.08 4.29
CA THR A 12 14.57 13.06 3.26
C THR A 12 13.71 14.32 3.29
N ALA A 13 13.41 14.85 4.48
CA ALA A 13 12.65 16.08 4.66
C ALA A 13 13.47 17.32 4.25
N ARG A 14 14.80 17.30 4.42
CA ARG A 14 15.69 18.37 3.93
C ARG A 14 15.63 18.48 2.41
N LYS A 15 15.80 17.36 1.71
CA LYS A 15 15.70 17.31 0.24
C LYS A 15 14.36 17.85 -0.27
N GLN A 16 13.27 17.59 0.46
CA GLN A 16 11.96 18.14 0.12
C GLN A 16 11.84 19.65 0.40
N ALA A 17 12.46 20.14 1.46
CA ALA A 17 12.43 21.56 1.83
C ALA A 17 13.31 22.44 0.92
N GLU A 18 14.28 21.83 0.22
CA GLU A 18 15.12 22.48 -0.80
C GLU A 18 14.44 22.62 -2.17
N LEU A 19 13.29 21.96 -2.38
CA LEU A 19 12.51 22.04 -3.63
C LEU A 19 11.86 23.42 -3.81
N GLY A 20 11.46 23.74 -5.04
CA GLY A 20 10.67 24.94 -5.34
C GLY A 20 9.30 24.92 -4.66
N ASP A 21 8.68 26.08 -4.48
CA ASP A 21 7.40 26.18 -3.76
C ASP A 21 6.28 25.32 -4.39
N ASP A 22 6.18 25.30 -5.71
CA ASP A 22 5.19 24.46 -6.42
C ASP A 22 5.41 22.97 -6.17
N GLU A 23 6.66 22.50 -6.21
CA GLU A 23 7.02 21.11 -5.95
C GLU A 23 6.76 20.73 -4.48
N ARG A 24 7.00 21.65 -3.55
CA ARG A 24 6.71 21.48 -2.12
C ARG A 24 5.21 21.37 -1.86
N ILE A 25 4.38 22.19 -2.51
CA ILE A 25 2.92 22.13 -2.41
C ILE A 25 2.44 20.76 -2.92
N VAL A 26 2.90 20.33 -4.09
CA VAL A 26 2.56 19.00 -4.62
C VAL A 26 3.01 17.89 -3.67
N ALA A 27 4.21 17.98 -3.08
CA ALA A 27 4.72 16.99 -2.13
C ALA A 27 3.93 16.95 -0.81
N LEU A 28 3.36 18.07 -0.36
CA LEU A 28 2.47 18.12 0.81
C LEU A 28 1.16 17.40 0.56
N LEU A 29 0.61 17.51 -0.64
CA LEU A 29 -0.66 16.88 -1.03
C LEU A 29 -0.55 15.37 -1.30
N ARG A 30 0.66 14.81 -1.37
CA ARG A 30 0.88 13.38 -1.57
C ARG A 30 0.47 12.58 -0.34
N ASP A 31 -0.22 11.45 -0.58
CA ASP A 31 -0.55 10.47 0.45
C ASP A 31 0.71 9.88 1.09
N ARG A 32 0.89 10.13 2.40
CA ARG A 32 1.98 9.55 3.18
C ARG A 32 1.49 8.35 3.99
N TRP A 33 2.37 7.35 4.09
CA TRP A 33 2.22 6.30 5.09
C TRP A 33 2.66 6.86 6.43
N ILE A 34 1.83 6.68 7.45
CA ILE A 34 2.16 6.99 8.84
C ILE A 34 2.21 5.64 9.55
N ASP A 35 3.37 5.30 10.10
CA ASP A 35 3.51 4.07 10.86
C ASP A 35 2.93 4.24 12.25
N TYR A 36 2.21 3.23 12.71
CA TYR A 36 1.64 3.18 14.05
C TYR A 36 1.49 1.71 14.47
N PRO A 37 1.56 1.39 15.77
CA PRO A 37 1.75 0.00 16.22
C PRO A 37 0.75 -1.01 15.65
N ARG A 38 -0.52 -0.62 15.56
CA ARG A 38 -1.58 -1.49 15.01
C ARG A 38 -1.45 -1.71 13.49
N ALA A 39 -1.03 -0.71 12.73
CA ALA A 39 -0.76 -0.87 11.30
C ALA A 39 0.43 -1.79 11.06
N THR A 40 1.50 -1.60 11.83
CA THR A 40 2.70 -2.46 11.75
C THR A 40 2.33 -3.91 12.03
N GLN A 41 1.54 -4.17 13.08
CA GLN A 41 1.05 -5.52 13.39
C GLN A 41 0.21 -6.11 12.25
N ALA A 42 -0.72 -5.34 11.68
CA ALA A 42 -1.55 -5.81 10.57
C ALA A 42 -0.71 -6.16 9.34
N LEU A 43 0.29 -5.33 9.00
CA LEU A 43 1.23 -5.61 7.92
C LEU A 43 2.03 -6.89 8.19
N GLN A 44 2.55 -7.07 9.40
CA GLN A 44 3.28 -8.29 9.76
C GLN A 44 2.42 -9.56 9.62
N GLN A 45 1.13 -9.50 9.94
CA GLN A 45 0.24 -10.65 9.71
C GLN A 45 -0.01 -10.90 8.22
N LEU A 46 -0.13 -9.85 7.41
CA LEU A 46 -0.24 -9.99 5.95
C LEU A 46 1.04 -10.60 5.34
N GLU A 47 2.22 -10.18 5.79
CA GLU A 47 3.50 -10.79 5.37
C GLU A 47 3.57 -12.27 5.71
N ARG A 48 3.18 -12.65 6.94
CA ARG A 48 3.15 -14.05 7.34
C ARG A 48 2.21 -14.89 6.46
N LEU A 49 1.06 -14.34 6.08
CA LEU A 49 0.14 -15.01 5.15
C LEU A 49 0.76 -15.17 3.76
N TYR A 50 1.47 -14.16 3.29
CA TYR A 50 2.14 -14.17 1.99
C TYR A 50 3.27 -15.21 1.92
N GLU A 51 4.07 -15.33 2.98
CA GLU A 51 5.16 -16.30 3.10
C GLU A 51 4.67 -17.74 3.41
N THR A 52 3.39 -17.91 3.73
CA THR A 52 2.85 -19.23 4.11
C THR A 52 2.90 -20.20 2.92
N PRO A 53 3.54 -21.37 3.05
CA PRO A 53 3.57 -22.35 1.98
C PRO A 53 2.18 -22.94 1.71
N ARG A 54 2.00 -23.51 0.51
CA ARG A 54 0.74 -24.15 0.12
C ARG A 54 0.39 -25.28 1.10
N ARG A 55 -0.87 -25.26 1.55
CA ARG A 55 -1.45 -26.21 2.51
C ARG A 55 -2.87 -26.55 2.08
N ASP A 56 -3.41 -27.65 2.60
CA ASP A 56 -4.78 -28.11 2.31
C ASP A 56 -5.85 -27.06 2.67
N ARG A 57 -5.58 -26.23 3.67
CA ARG A 57 -6.41 -25.08 4.05
C ARG A 57 -5.53 -23.84 4.19
N ILE A 58 -5.70 -22.91 3.26
CA ILE A 58 -5.00 -21.63 3.30
C ILE A 58 -5.62 -20.75 4.41
N PRO A 59 -4.80 -20.11 5.25
CA PRO A 59 -5.29 -19.19 6.27
C PRO A 59 -5.85 -17.89 5.65
N CYS A 60 -6.83 -17.29 6.32
CA CYS A 60 -7.41 -15.99 5.95
C CYS A 60 -7.30 -15.00 7.11
N LEU A 61 -7.22 -13.70 6.83
CA LEU A 61 -7.16 -12.63 7.84
C LEU A 61 -8.33 -11.65 7.63
N LEU A 62 -9.07 -11.38 8.71
CA LEU A 62 -10.09 -10.34 8.77
C LEU A 62 -9.54 -9.11 9.49
N LEU A 63 -9.42 -7.99 8.77
CA LEU A 63 -9.08 -6.70 9.36
C LEU A 63 -10.35 -5.91 9.69
N HIS A 64 -10.66 -5.75 10.98
CA HIS A 64 -11.88 -5.05 11.45
C HIS A 64 -11.56 -3.84 12.34
N GLY A 65 -12.58 -3.07 12.71
CA GLY A 65 -12.50 -1.84 13.54
C GLY A 65 -13.13 -0.64 12.85
N ASP A 66 -13.10 0.53 13.51
CA ASP A 66 -13.82 1.72 13.01
C ASP A 66 -13.33 2.23 11.65
N SER A 67 -14.22 2.97 10.99
CA SER A 67 -13.90 3.76 9.82
C SER A 67 -12.78 4.75 10.13
N ASN A 68 -11.98 5.08 9.11
CA ASN A 68 -10.86 6.03 9.22
C ASN A 68 -9.67 5.59 10.11
N ILE A 69 -9.62 4.34 10.59
CA ILE A 69 -8.41 3.79 11.25
C ILE A 69 -7.28 3.50 10.23
N GLY A 70 -7.58 3.50 8.92
CA GLY A 70 -6.58 3.33 7.87
C GLY A 70 -6.44 1.90 7.33
N LYS A 71 -7.48 1.07 7.43
CA LYS A 71 -7.51 -0.29 6.82
C LYS A 71 -7.14 -0.26 5.34
N THR A 72 -7.75 0.67 4.59
CA THR A 72 -7.44 0.89 3.17
C THR A 72 -5.98 1.27 2.95
N LYS A 73 -5.40 2.09 3.84
CA LYS A 73 -4.00 2.48 3.76
C LYS A 73 -3.07 1.30 4.07
N ILE A 74 -3.44 0.39 4.98
CA ILE A 74 -2.69 -0.84 5.27
C ILE A 74 -2.64 -1.74 4.02
N THR A 75 -3.79 -2.04 3.40
CA THR A 75 -3.85 -2.86 2.17
C THR A 75 -3.09 -2.20 1.02
N ALA A 76 -3.23 -0.89 0.84
CA ALA A 76 -2.49 -0.15 -0.19
C ALA A 76 -0.97 -0.16 0.06
N LYS A 77 -0.53 -0.05 1.32
CA LYS A 77 0.89 -0.14 1.70
C LYS A 77 1.43 -1.53 1.42
N PHE A 78 0.70 -2.58 1.78
CA PHE A 78 1.08 -3.97 1.53
C PHE A 78 1.26 -4.26 0.03
N ARG A 79 0.32 -3.80 -0.81
CA ARG A 79 0.43 -3.89 -2.28
C ARG A 79 1.66 -3.13 -2.82
N ARG A 80 1.95 -1.93 -2.30
CA ARG A 80 3.15 -1.16 -2.70
C ARG A 80 4.46 -1.85 -2.30
N SER A 81 4.47 -2.65 -1.24
CA SER A 81 5.64 -3.44 -0.84
C SER A 81 5.86 -4.68 -1.73
N HIS A 82 4.85 -5.08 -2.49
CA HIS A 82 4.87 -6.22 -3.40
C HIS A 82 4.50 -5.78 -4.83
N PRO A 83 5.36 -5.00 -5.50
CA PRO A 83 5.09 -4.53 -6.85
C PRO A 83 4.98 -5.69 -7.83
N ASN A 84 4.23 -5.49 -8.91
CA ASN A 84 4.20 -6.44 -10.01
C ASN A 84 5.59 -6.52 -10.65
N GLU A 85 6.02 -7.73 -10.96
CA GLU A 85 7.28 -7.99 -11.65
C GLU A 85 6.99 -8.38 -13.09
N PHE A 86 7.54 -7.65 -14.05
CA PHE A 86 7.44 -8.00 -15.47
C PHE A 86 8.73 -8.68 -15.93
N ASP A 87 8.62 -9.87 -16.49
CA ASP A 87 9.75 -10.60 -17.09
C ASP A 87 9.79 -10.33 -18.59
N ASP A 88 10.69 -9.42 -19.02
CA ASP A 88 10.88 -9.03 -20.42
C ASP A 88 11.21 -10.22 -21.33
N ARG A 89 11.82 -11.29 -20.80
CA ARG A 89 12.25 -12.44 -21.60
C ARG A 89 11.10 -13.40 -21.90
N THR A 90 10.19 -13.57 -20.94
CA THR A 90 9.03 -14.46 -21.09
C THR A 90 7.75 -13.72 -21.49
N GLY A 91 7.75 -12.38 -21.38
CA GLY A 91 6.58 -11.53 -21.59
C GLY A 91 5.50 -11.71 -20.52
N VAL A 92 5.86 -12.29 -19.36
CA VAL A 92 4.91 -12.62 -18.29
C VAL A 92 4.97 -11.57 -17.19
N GLU A 93 3.82 -10.99 -16.86
CA GLU A 93 3.66 -10.18 -15.65
C GLU A 93 3.27 -11.07 -14.45
N ARG A 94 4.00 -10.91 -13.35
CA ARG A 94 3.71 -11.57 -12.07
C ARG A 94 3.10 -10.57 -11.10
N CYS A 95 1.81 -10.72 -10.87
CA CYS A 95 1.07 -9.97 -9.86
C CYS A 95 0.91 -10.84 -8.60
N SER A 96 1.67 -10.53 -7.55
CA SER A 96 1.71 -11.31 -6.31
C SER A 96 0.57 -10.97 -5.35
N VAL A 97 0.05 -9.73 -5.42
CA VAL A 97 -1.02 -9.24 -4.54
C VAL A 97 -2.10 -8.53 -5.35
N VAL A 98 -3.29 -9.15 -5.42
CA VAL A 98 -4.48 -8.53 -6.01
C VAL A 98 -5.34 -7.92 -4.90
N SER A 99 -5.70 -6.65 -5.04
CA SER A 99 -6.58 -5.94 -4.12
C SER A 99 -7.86 -5.55 -4.85
N MET A 100 -9.01 -5.89 -4.28
CA MET A 100 -10.32 -5.62 -4.87
C MET A 100 -11.25 -4.98 -3.84
N GLN A 101 -12.05 -4.00 -4.27
CA GLN A 101 -13.13 -3.46 -3.46
C GLN A 101 -14.40 -4.30 -3.67
N MET A 102 -15.02 -4.73 -2.58
CA MET A 102 -16.25 -5.51 -2.65
C MET A 102 -17.37 -4.64 -3.25
N PRO A 103 -18.09 -5.13 -4.28
CA PRO A 103 -19.26 -4.43 -4.79
C PRO A 103 -20.34 -4.33 -3.69
N PRO A 104 -21.19 -3.28 -3.72
CA PRO A 104 -22.21 -3.04 -2.70
C PRO A 104 -23.31 -4.12 -2.67
N THR A 105 -23.46 -4.87 -3.75
CA THR A 105 -24.40 -6.00 -3.86
C THR A 105 -23.64 -7.32 -3.94
N PRO A 106 -24.06 -8.36 -3.19
CA PRO A 106 -23.45 -9.69 -3.23
C PRO A 106 -23.84 -10.42 -4.52
N ASP A 107 -23.27 -9.99 -5.65
CA ASP A 107 -23.47 -10.56 -6.97
C ASP A 107 -22.14 -11.17 -7.45
N GLN A 108 -22.13 -12.50 -7.62
CA GLN A 108 -20.94 -13.24 -8.05
C GLN A 108 -20.46 -12.82 -9.44
N HIS A 109 -21.38 -12.56 -10.37
CA HIS A 109 -21.04 -12.17 -11.73
C HIS A 109 -20.35 -10.81 -11.76
N ARG A 110 -20.83 -9.86 -10.95
CA ARG A 110 -20.15 -8.56 -10.77
C ARG A 110 -18.78 -8.70 -10.11
N PHE A 111 -18.66 -9.58 -9.11
CA PHE A 111 -17.37 -9.87 -8.47
C PHE A 111 -16.35 -10.40 -9.48
N TYR A 112 -16.69 -11.46 -10.24
CA TYR A 112 -15.78 -12.03 -11.22
C TYR A 112 -15.44 -11.05 -12.35
N ARG A 113 -16.41 -10.26 -12.83
CA ARG A 113 -16.13 -9.23 -13.84
C ARG A 113 -15.12 -8.20 -13.35
N ALA A 114 -15.27 -7.71 -12.12
CA ALA A 114 -14.35 -6.74 -11.55
C ALA A 114 -12.95 -7.34 -11.27
N PHE A 115 -12.89 -8.63 -10.95
CA PHE A 115 -11.62 -9.36 -10.79
C PHE A 115 -10.86 -9.49 -12.12
N PHE A 116 -11.52 -9.87 -13.21
CA PHE A 116 -10.88 -10.04 -14.52
C PHE A 116 -10.66 -8.72 -15.29
N SER A 117 -11.27 -7.62 -14.86
CA SER A 117 -11.07 -6.30 -15.47
C SER A 117 -9.98 -5.44 -14.81
N SER A 118 -9.42 -5.91 -13.68
CA SER A 118 -8.42 -5.19 -12.88
C SER A 118 -7.01 -5.71 -13.11
#